data_AF-A0A7X8V9R9-F1
#
_entry.id   AF-A0A7X8V9R9-F1
#
_cell.length_a   1.000
_cell.length_b   1.000
_cell.length_c   1.000
_cell.angle_alpha   90.00
_cell.angle_beta   90.00
_cell.angle_gamma   90.00
#
_symmetry.space_group_name_H-M   'P 1'
#
loop_
_entity.id
_entity.type
_entity.pdbx_description
1 polymer ?
#
loop_
_entity_poly.entity_id
_entity_poly.type
_entity_poly.pdbx_seq_one_letter_code
_entity_poly.pdbx_strand_id
1 'polypeptide(L)'
;MKMSADSHQSILFKPHLTDIIDISDRYNAVGVNVAHSGSAIGVFFKKGQIPPENFWKEVRHIMQNYNMPYNIIKTYTDNKGPRILEEL
;
A
#
# COMPACT_ATOMS: atom_id res chain seq x y z
N MET A 1 3.41 -11.24 -9.11
CA MET A 1 3.04 -11.43 -7.69
C MET A 1 1.80 -10.57 -7.42
N LYS A 2 0.58 -11.08 -7.69
CA LYS A 2 -0.66 -10.27 -7.69
C LYS A 2 -1.89 -10.98 -7.07
N MET A 3 -1.74 -12.24 -6.62
CA MET A 3 -2.89 -13.13 -6.45
C MET A 3 -3.82 -12.75 -5.29
N SER A 4 -3.33 -12.32 -4.13
CA SER A 4 -4.20 -12.12 -2.96
C SER A 4 -5.06 -10.87 -3.03
N ALA A 5 -4.49 -9.73 -3.44
CA ALA A 5 -5.24 -8.47 -3.53
C ALA A 5 -6.30 -8.51 -4.63
N ASP A 6 -5.95 -9.06 -5.80
CA ASP A 6 -6.86 -9.20 -6.94
C ASP A 6 -7.98 -10.21 -6.67
N SER A 7 -7.67 -11.36 -6.04
CA SER A 7 -8.70 -12.37 -5.71
C SER A 7 -9.83 -11.82 -4.85
N HIS A 8 -9.55 -10.85 -3.96
CA HIS A 8 -10.55 -10.23 -3.10
C HIS A 8 -11.49 -9.26 -3.84
N GLN A 9 -11.18 -8.88 -5.09
CA GLN A 9 -12.07 -8.02 -5.88
C GLN A 9 -13.41 -8.68 -6.18
N SER A 10 -13.46 -10.02 -6.22
CA SER A 10 -14.67 -10.80 -6.44
C SER A 10 -15.68 -10.72 -5.27
N ILE A 11 -15.21 -10.38 -4.07
CA ILE A 11 -16.02 -10.32 -2.84
C ILE A 11 -16.46 -8.88 -2.55
N LEU A 12 -15.52 -7.93 -2.58
CA LEU A 12 -15.78 -6.51 -2.38
C LEU A 12 -14.89 -5.69 -3.30
N PHE A 13 -15.48 -5.23 -4.40
CA PHE A 13 -14.78 -4.49 -5.44
C PHE A 13 -14.28 -3.13 -4.92
N LYS A 14 -13.01 -2.85 -5.17
CA LYS A 14 -12.29 -1.63 -4.80
C LYS A 14 -11.77 -1.00 -6.08
N PRO A 15 -12.41 0.07 -6.60
CA PRO A 15 -12.14 0.56 -7.95
C PRO A 15 -10.72 1.12 -8.11
N HIS A 16 -10.17 1.73 -7.06
CA HIS A 16 -8.81 2.26 -7.03
C HIS A 16 -7.71 1.20 -6.91
N LEU A 17 -8.05 -0.04 -6.57
CA LEU A 17 -7.05 -1.06 -6.26
C LEU A 17 -6.22 -1.46 -7.49
N THR A 18 -6.85 -1.54 -8.67
CA THR A 18 -6.16 -1.87 -9.93
C THR A 18 -5.08 -0.84 -10.23
N ASP A 19 -5.40 0.45 -10.17
CA ASP A 19 -4.44 1.53 -10.39
C ASP A 19 -3.30 1.49 -9.37
N ILE A 20 -3.60 1.19 -8.09
CA ILE A 20 -2.57 1.05 -7.06
C ILE A 20 -1.66 -0.15 -7.34
N ILE A 21 -2.20 -1.29 -7.79
CA ILE A 21 -1.40 -2.45 -8.19
C ILE A 21 -0.49 -2.10 -9.36
N ASP A 22 -0.99 -1.39 -10.36
CA ASP A 22 -0.24 -1.03 -11.56
C ASP A 22 0.90 -0.07 -11.26
N ILE A 23 0.67 0.99 -10.48
CA ILE A 23 1.78 1.86 -10.07
C ILE A 23 2.78 1.09 -9.20
N SER A 24 2.31 0.20 -8.32
CA SER A 24 3.20 -0.56 -7.44
C SER A 24 4.16 -1.44 -8.25
N ASP A 25 3.66 -2.06 -9.32
CA ASP A 25 4.47 -2.85 -10.26
C ASP A 25 5.53 -1.98 -10.96
N ARG A 26 5.14 -0.80 -11.48
CA ARG A 26 6.07 0.16 -12.14
C ARG A 26 7.20 0.62 -11.22
N TYR A 27 6.91 0.77 -9.92
CA TYR A 27 7.90 1.19 -8.93
C TYR A 27 8.62 0.02 -8.23
N ASN A 28 8.51 -1.20 -8.78
CA ASN A 28 9.17 -2.41 -8.26
C ASN A 28 8.80 -2.74 -6.81
N ALA A 29 7.53 -2.58 -6.44
CA ALA A 29 7.01 -3.10 -5.19
C ALA A 29 7.10 -4.63 -5.17
N VAL A 30 7.34 -5.20 -3.99
CA VAL A 30 7.33 -6.65 -3.73
C VAL A 30 5.90 -7.19 -3.71
N GLY A 31 4.93 -6.37 -3.29
CA GLY A 31 3.53 -6.76 -3.30
C GLY A 31 2.60 -5.67 -2.80
N VAL A 32 1.31 -5.92 -2.99
CA VAL A 32 0.22 -5.09 -2.48
C VAL A 32 -0.69 -5.99 -1.64
N ASN A 33 -1.08 -5.50 -0.47
CA ASN A 33 -2.11 -6.11 0.38
C ASN A 33 -3.26 -5.13 0.57
N VAL A 34 -4.45 -5.65 0.75
CA VAL A 34 -5.65 -4.86 0.99
C VAL A 34 -6.40 -5.44 2.18
N ALA A 35 -6.79 -4.58 3.13
CA ALA A 35 -7.69 -4.98 4.19
C ALA A 35 -9.02 -5.44 3.58
N HIS A 36 -9.66 -6.44 4.18
CA HIS A 36 -10.90 -7.03 3.65
C HIS A 36 -11.96 -5.95 3.32
N SER A 37 -12.22 -5.04 4.25
CA SER A 37 -13.12 -3.88 4.12
C SER A 37 -12.66 -2.82 3.11
N GLY A 38 -11.41 -2.88 2.63
CA GLY A 38 -10.80 -1.85 1.79
C GLY A 38 -10.36 -0.60 2.54
N SER A 39 -10.42 -0.60 3.87
CA SER A 39 -10.04 0.58 4.68
C SER A 39 -8.54 0.86 4.71
N ALA A 40 -7.70 -0.10 4.29
CA ALA A 40 -6.26 0.06 4.24
C ALA A 40 -5.67 -0.70 3.05
N ILE A 41 -4.63 -0.11 2.46
CA ILE A 41 -3.82 -0.71 1.40
C ILE A 41 -2.37 -0.63 1.85
N GLY A 42 -1.68 -1.77 1.83
CA GLY A 42 -0.25 -1.86 2.07
C GLY A 42 0.49 -2.08 0.76
N VAL A 43 1.47 -1.24 0.46
CA VAL A 43 2.42 -1.46 -0.63
C VAL A 43 3.79 -1.76 -0.01
N PHE A 44 4.34 -2.92 -0.34
CA PHE A 44 5.59 -3.40 0.24
C PHE A 44 6.73 -3.21 -0.75
N PHE A 45 7.86 -2.69 -0.27
CA PHE A 45 9.08 -2.54 -1.05
C PHE A 45 10.18 -3.40 -0.42
N LYS A 46 11.23 -3.71 -1.21
CA LYS A 46 12.40 -4.42 -0.67
C LYS A 46 13.01 -3.59 0.46
N LYS A 47 13.60 -4.26 1.45
CA LYS A 47 14.33 -3.58 2.53
C LYS A 47 15.39 -2.64 1.94
N GLY A 48 15.38 -1.38 2.36
CA GLY A 48 16.30 -0.33 1.86
C GLY A 48 15.83 0.38 0.59
N GLN A 49 14.76 -0.08 -0.06
CA GLN A 49 14.15 0.61 -1.19
C GLN A 49 13.14 1.63 -0.68
N ILE A 50 13.43 2.91 -0.91
CA ILE A 50 12.53 4.01 -0.60
C ILE A 50 11.83 4.41 -1.91
N PRO A 51 10.48 4.39 -1.98
CA PRO A 51 9.77 4.84 -3.17
C PRO A 51 10.09 6.32 -3.44
N PRO A 52 10.37 6.69 -4.70
CA PRO A 52 10.67 8.08 -5.05
C PRO A 52 9.43 8.96 -4.91
N GLU A 53 9.62 10.28 -4.88
CA GLU A 53 8.54 11.25 -4.71
C GLU A 53 7.40 11.09 -5.72
N ASN A 54 7.73 10.69 -6.95
CA ASN A 54 6.75 10.48 -8.01
C ASN A 54 5.74 9.37 -7.70
N PHE A 55 6.15 8.32 -6.95
CA PHE A 55 5.22 7.29 -6.49
C PHE A 55 4.10 7.91 -5.63
N TRP A 56 4.46 8.80 -4.70
CA TRP A 56 3.48 9.44 -3.81
C TRP A 56 2.58 10.43 -4.55
N LYS A 57 3.10 11.11 -5.59
CA LYS A 57 2.30 11.97 -6.47
C LYS A 57 1.26 11.17 -7.25
N GLU A 58 1.62 10.00 -7.76
CA GLU A 58 0.71 9.11 -8.47
C GLU A 58 -0.36 8.51 -7.53
N VAL A 59 0.03 8.06 -6.34
CA VAL A 59 -0.92 7.62 -5.31
C VAL A 59 -1.93 8.74 -5.01
N ARG A 60 -1.45 9.98 -4.83
CA ARG A 60 -2.32 11.14 -4.59
C ARG A 60 -3.30 11.35 -5.73
N HIS A 61 -2.83 11.29 -6.98
CA HIS A 61 -3.67 11.47 -8.15
C HIS A 61 -4.76 10.40 -8.24
N ILE A 62 -4.42 9.13 -8.01
CA ILE A 62 -5.39 8.02 -7.96
C ILE A 62 -6.45 8.29 -6.88
N MET A 63 -6.03 8.59 -5.65
CA MET A 63 -6.98 8.82 -4.55
C MET A 63 -7.91 10.02 -4.83
N GLN A 64 -7.40 11.07 -5.46
CA GLN A 64 -8.20 12.21 -5.91
C GLN A 64 -9.22 11.82 -7.00
N ASN A 65 -8.82 11.02 -7.99
CA ASN A 65 -9.69 10.57 -9.07
C ASN A 65 -10.88 9.75 -8.55
N TYR A 66 -10.68 9.00 -7.46
CA TYR A 66 -11.74 8.24 -6.80
C TYR A 66 -12.43 9.00 -5.65
N ASN A 67 -12.11 10.29 -5.45
CA ASN A 67 -12.63 11.13 -4.36
C ASN A 67 -12.48 10.47 -2.98
N MET A 68 -11.36 9.78 -2.74
CA MET A 68 -11.09 9.05 -1.51
C MET A 68 -10.20 9.85 -0.55
N PRO A 69 -10.68 10.20 0.64
CA PRO A 69 -9.81 10.70 1.69
C PRO A 69 -8.84 9.59 2.12
N TYR A 70 -7.58 9.94 2.35
CA TYR A 70 -6.55 8.96 2.68
C TYR A 70 -5.48 9.55 3.58
N ASN A 71 -4.79 8.66 4.32
CA ASN A 71 -3.62 8.97 5.11
C ASN A 71 -2.46 8.06 4.66
N ILE A 72 -1.24 8.59 4.66
CA ILE A 72 -0.04 7.80 4.39
C ILE A 72 0.66 7.50 5.71
N ILE A 73 0.85 6.21 5.99
CA ILE A 73 1.67 5.74 7.11
C ILE A 73 2.86 5.00 6.51
N LYS A 74 4.07 5.43 6.87
CA LYS A 74 5.31 4.76 6.48
C LYS A 74 5.78 3.89 7.64
N THR A 75 5.92 2.60 7.39
CA THR A 75 6.42 1.63 8.37
C THR A 75 7.57 0.85 7.78
N TYR A 76 8.39 0.26 8.64
CA TYR A 76 9.38 -0.73 8.25
C TYR A 76 9.24 -1.94 9.15
N THR A 77 9.43 -3.12 8.58
CA THR A 77 9.51 -4.34 9.38
C THR A 77 10.86 -4.39 10.06
N ASP A 78 10.85 -4.48 11.39
CA ASP A 78 12.00 -4.92 12.17
C ASP A 78 11.77 -6.35 12.67
N ASN A 79 12.83 -7.12 12.82
CA ASN A 79 12.78 -8.49 13.33
C ASN A 79 13.02 -8.51 14.85
N LYS A 80 12.69 -7.44 15.57
CA LYS A 80 12.98 -7.30 17.01
C LYS A 80 11.82 -7.71 17.90
N GLY A 81 10.65 -7.96 17.32
CA GLY A 81 9.44 -8.31 18.06
C GLY A 81 8.89 -7.15 18.91
N PRO A 82 7.89 -7.43 19.75
CA PRO A 82 7.32 -6.45 20.67
C PRO A 82 8.36 -5.93 21.67
N ARG A 83 8.30 -4.64 22.00
CA ARG A 83 9.19 -3.97 22.95
C ARG A 83 8.42 -2.94 23.76
N ILE A 84 8.80 -2.78 25.03
CA ILE A 84 8.35 -1.65 25.84
C ILE A 84 9.16 -0.44 25.38
N LEU A 85 8.46 0.63 25.02
CA LEU A 85 9.09 1.92 24.77
C LEU A 85 9.17 2.61 26.14
N GLU A 86 10.37 2.85 26.65
CA GLU A 86 10.54 3.84 27.73
C GLU A 86 10.14 5.20 27.14
N GLU A 87 9.28 5.93 27.83
CA GLU A 87 8.68 7.18 27.34
C GLU A 87 9.74 8.17 26.83
N LEU A 88 9.41 8.85 25.72
CA LEU A 88 10.21 9.91 25.10
C LEU A 88 10.31 11.16 25.99
#